data_AF-A0AA46X1B5-F1
#
_entry.id   AF-A0AA46X1B5-F1
#
_cell.length_a   1.000
_cell.length_b   1.000
_cell.length_c   1.000
_cell.angle_alpha   90.00
_cell.angle_beta   90.00
_cell.angle_gamma   90.00
#
_symmetry.space_group_name_H-M   'P 1'
#
loop_
_entity.id
_entity.type
_entity.pdbx_description
1 polymer ?
#
loop_
_entity_poly.entity_id
_entity_poly.type
_entity_poly.pdbx_seq_one_letter_code
_entity_poly.pdbx_strand_id
1 'polypeptide(L)'
;MAGADLRYRTAVYERAHTLVESMDRKNRPLALLNAALLEVETLIVAERTDAAIAALLPLIEQCARHRLVRPVLDAGPAVTLASKNLRQHLRRRADLTVSAVADEYLANLEKLPI
;
A
#
# COMPACT_ATOMS: atom_id res chain seq x y z
N MET A 1 -21.28 -18.78 7.61
CA MET A 1 -20.31 -17.86 8.27
C MET A 1 -19.52 -17.00 7.29
N ALA A 2 -19.23 -17.44 6.05
CA ALA A 2 -18.50 -16.64 5.05
C ALA A 2 -19.10 -15.25 4.71
N GLY A 3 -20.44 -15.13 4.69
CA GLY A 3 -21.10 -13.85 4.39
C GLY A 3 -20.97 -12.77 5.48
N ALA A 4 -20.66 -13.12 6.73
CA ALA A 4 -20.41 -12.14 7.78
C ALA A 4 -18.98 -11.56 7.69
N ASP A 5 -18.00 -12.42 7.37
CA ASP A 5 -16.59 -12.03 7.19
C ASP A 5 -16.40 -11.10 5.99
N LEU A 6 -17.04 -11.39 4.84
CA LEU A 6 -17.00 -10.51 3.67
C LEU A 6 -17.58 -9.12 3.96
N ARG A 7 -18.70 -9.05 4.68
CA ARG A 7 -19.33 -7.78 5.08
C ARG A 7 -18.42 -6.98 6.03
N TYR A 8 -17.77 -7.68 6.96
CA TYR A 8 -16.81 -7.05 7.87
C TYR A 8 -15.60 -6.46 7.11
N ARG A 9 -14.98 -7.25 6.22
CA ARG A 9 -13.85 -6.79 5.38
C ARG A 9 -14.24 -5.59 4.51
N THR A 10 -15.45 -5.60 3.95
CA THR A 10 -15.99 -4.48 3.16
C THR A 10 -16.16 -3.22 4.01
N ALA A 11 -16.77 -3.33 5.19
CA ALA A 11 -16.95 -2.19 6.09
C ALA A 11 -15.62 -1.60 6.59
N VAL A 12 -14.62 -2.45 6.83
CA VAL A 12 -13.26 -2.01 7.21
C VAL A 12 -12.60 -1.24 6.06
N TYR A 13 -12.70 -1.74 4.83
CA TYR A 13 -12.23 -1.04 3.63
C TYR A 13 -12.91 0.32 3.45
N GLU A 14 -14.25 0.38 3.53
CA GLU A 14 -15.02 1.63 3.38
C GLU A 14 -14.62 2.67 4.43
N ARG A 15 -14.34 2.25 5.67
CA ARG A 15 -13.87 3.14 6.72
C ARG A 15 -12.47 3.68 6.43
N ALA A 16 -11.55 2.84 5.94
CA ALA A 16 -10.22 3.28 5.53
C ALA A 16 -10.30 4.25 4.34
N HIS A 17 -11.13 3.96 3.35
CA HIS A 17 -11.37 4.81 2.20
C HIS A 17 -11.92 6.20 2.61
N THR A 18 -12.93 6.22 3.49
CA THR A 18 -13.48 7.47 4.04
C THR A 18 -12.41 8.30 4.77
N LEU A 19 -11.47 7.63 5.46
CA LEU A 19 -10.36 8.30 6.13
C LEU A 19 -9.40 8.95 5.12
N VAL A 20 -9.08 8.25 4.02
CA VAL A 20 -8.27 8.79 2.91
C VAL A 20 -8.90 10.05 2.33
N GLU A 21 -10.18 10.01 1.96
CA GLU A 21 -10.92 11.17 1.45
C GLU A 21 -10.95 12.35 2.45
N SER A 22 -11.02 12.05 3.75
CA SER A 22 -11.00 13.06 4.80
C SER A 22 -9.63 13.72 4.94
N MET A 23 -8.54 12.96 4.81
CA MET A 23 -7.18 13.48 4.92
C MET A 23 -6.77 14.28 3.69
N ASP A 24 -7.21 13.84 2.51
CA ASP A 24 -7.01 14.55 1.24
C ASP A 24 -7.69 15.93 1.26
N ARG A 25 -8.99 15.98 1.63
CA ARG A 25 -9.73 17.24 1.79
C ARG A 25 -9.11 18.21 2.79
N LYS A 26 -8.42 17.70 3.82
CA LYS A 26 -7.75 18.51 4.84
C LYS A 26 -6.34 18.94 4.46
N ASN A 27 -5.85 18.55 3.27
CA ASN A 27 -4.51 18.81 2.78
C ASN A 27 -3.42 18.43 3.80
N ARG A 28 -3.54 17.22 4.38
CA ARG A 28 -2.58 16.68 5.36
C ARG A 28 -1.77 15.55 4.71
N PRO A 29 -0.67 15.86 3.99
CA PRO A 29 -0.01 14.90 3.10
C PRO A 29 0.54 13.65 3.83
N LEU A 30 1.12 13.81 5.01
CA LEU A 30 1.61 12.67 5.79
C LEU A 30 0.47 11.82 6.35
N ALA A 31 -0.61 12.46 6.80
CA ALA A 31 -1.78 11.74 7.30
C ALA A 31 -2.51 11.01 6.16
N LEU A 32 -2.55 11.61 4.97
CA LEU A 32 -3.06 11.00 3.76
C LEU A 32 -2.25 9.76 3.38
N LEU A 33 -0.91 9.85 3.36
CA LEU A 33 -0.04 8.72 3.08
C LEU A 33 -0.30 7.55 4.04
N ASN A 34 -0.36 7.81 5.35
CA ASN A 34 -0.62 6.77 6.35
C ASN A 34 -2.04 6.18 6.21
N ALA A 35 -3.05 6.99 5.91
CA ALA A 35 -4.41 6.52 5.66
C ALA A 35 -4.48 5.63 4.41
N ALA A 36 -3.77 6.00 3.34
CA ALA A 36 -3.74 5.22 2.10
C ALA A 36 -3.00 3.89 2.27
N LEU A 37 -1.90 3.87 3.04
CA LEU A 37 -1.22 2.62 3.39
C LEU A 37 -2.10 1.71 4.25
N LEU A 38 -2.91 2.28 5.16
CA LEU A 38 -3.92 1.52 5.89
C LEU A 38 -4.99 0.95 4.95
N GLU A 39 -5.49 1.72 3.99
CA GLU A 39 -6.44 1.21 2.98
C GLU A 39 -5.84 0.03 2.19
N VAL A 40 -4.56 0.09 1.81
CA VAL A 40 -3.84 -1.02 1.17
C VAL A 40 -3.82 -2.26 2.07
N GLU A 41 -3.50 -2.12 3.37
CA GLU A 41 -3.53 -3.25 4.32
C GLU A 41 -4.90 -3.93 4.32
N THR A 42 -6.00 -3.15 4.32
CA THR A 42 -7.35 -3.72 4.28
C THR A 42 -7.64 -4.50 3.00
N LEU A 43 -7.12 -4.05 1.84
CA LEU A 43 -7.23 -4.76 0.57
C LEU A 43 -6.45 -6.07 0.57
N ILE A 44 -5.25 -6.08 1.16
CA ILE A 44 -4.41 -7.28 1.28
C ILE A 44 -5.10 -8.31 2.18
N VAL A 45 -5.59 -7.89 3.35
CA VAL A 45 -6.33 -8.77 4.28
C VAL A 45 -7.63 -9.28 3.66
N ALA A 46 -8.24 -8.50 2.77
CA ALA A 46 -9.40 -8.94 2.00
C ALA A 46 -9.08 -9.82 0.78
N GLU A 47 -7.82 -10.23 0.60
CA GLU A 47 -7.34 -11.04 -0.53
C GLU A 47 -7.56 -10.39 -1.91
N ARG A 48 -7.73 -9.05 -1.93
CA ARG A 48 -7.90 -8.25 -3.16
C ARG A 48 -6.55 -7.81 -3.70
N THR A 49 -5.67 -8.75 -3.98
CA THR A 49 -4.25 -8.53 -4.31
C THR A 49 -4.04 -7.54 -5.46
N ASP A 50 -4.81 -7.63 -6.55
CA ASP A 50 -4.63 -6.71 -7.69
C ASP A 50 -5.00 -5.26 -7.34
N ALA A 51 -6.07 -5.07 -6.55
CA ALA A 51 -6.47 -3.76 -6.08
C ALA A 51 -5.43 -3.20 -5.08
N ALA A 52 -4.91 -4.05 -4.20
CA ALA A 52 -3.85 -3.67 -3.27
C ALA A 52 -2.58 -3.23 -3.99
N ILE A 53 -2.13 -3.97 -5.02
CA ILE A 53 -0.95 -3.62 -5.82
C ILE A 53 -1.16 -2.29 -6.56
N ALA A 54 -2.34 -2.12 -7.19
CA ALA A 54 -2.67 -0.90 -7.90
C ALA A 54 -2.69 0.32 -6.98
N ALA A 55 -3.19 0.18 -5.75
CA ALA A 55 -3.20 1.23 -4.74
C ALA A 55 -1.82 1.48 -4.11
N LEU A 56 -1.02 0.43 -3.92
CA LEU A 56 0.31 0.50 -3.29
C LEU A 56 1.35 1.18 -4.19
N LEU A 57 1.34 0.89 -5.49
CA LEU A 57 2.35 1.38 -6.45
C LEU A 57 2.55 2.92 -6.40
N PRO A 58 1.52 3.77 -6.52
CA PRO A 58 1.71 5.22 -6.44
C PRO A 58 2.23 5.70 -5.07
N LEU A 59 1.90 4.99 -3.98
CA LEU A 59 2.41 5.30 -2.63
C LEU A 59 3.90 4.97 -2.52
N ILE A 60 4.34 3.86 -3.12
CA ILE A 60 5.77 3.53 -3.22
C ILE A 60 6.51 4.58 -4.03
N GLU A 61 5.95 5.04 -5.16
CA GLU A 61 6.58 6.11 -5.93
C GLU A 61 6.69 7.42 -5.14
N GLN A 62 5.67 7.76 -4.36
CA GLN A 62 5.72 8.92 -3.47
C GLN A 62 6.79 8.76 -2.38
N CYS A 63 6.82 7.61 -1.70
CA CYS A 63 7.81 7.29 -0.69
C CYS A 63 9.23 7.31 -1.26
N ALA A 64 9.44 6.75 -2.45
CA ALA A 64 10.73 6.74 -3.14
C ALA A 64 11.22 8.16 -3.46
N ARG A 65 10.34 9.02 -4.01
CA ARG A 65 10.67 10.43 -4.30
C ARG A 65 11.10 11.21 -3.06
N HIS A 66 10.51 10.92 -1.91
CA HIS A 66 10.81 11.61 -0.64
C HIS A 66 11.77 10.82 0.28
N ARG A 67 12.30 9.68 -0.18
CA ARG A 67 13.17 8.77 0.59
C ARG A 67 12.56 8.33 1.93
N LEU A 68 11.24 8.17 1.96
CA LEU A 68 10.48 7.77 3.14
C LEU A 68 10.42 6.25 3.23
N VAL A 69 11.19 5.65 4.12
CA VAL A 69 11.15 4.21 4.37
C VAL A 69 10.14 3.85 5.45
N ARG A 70 10.11 4.65 6.51
CA ARG A 70 9.38 4.32 7.74
C ARG A 70 7.86 4.22 7.57
N PRO A 71 7.16 5.05 6.78
CA PRO A 71 5.71 4.91 6.60
C PRO A 71 5.30 3.53 6.07
N VAL A 72 6.07 2.97 5.13
CA VAL A 72 5.79 1.64 4.56
C VAL A 72 5.98 0.54 5.60
N LEU A 73 7.01 0.65 6.45
CA LEU A 73 7.29 -0.32 7.50
C LEU A 73 6.29 -0.23 8.67
N ASP A 74 5.84 0.98 9.00
CA ASP A 74 4.90 1.22 10.09
C ASP A 74 3.43 0.93 9.71
N ALA A 75 3.13 0.81 8.41
CA ALA A 75 1.77 0.53 7.92
C ALA A 75 1.23 -0.84 8.37
N GLY A 76 2.12 -1.79 8.64
CA GLY A 76 1.76 -3.14 9.04
C GLY A 76 2.57 -4.22 8.34
N PRO A 77 2.50 -5.46 8.84
CA PRO A 77 3.26 -6.58 8.29
C PRO A 77 2.82 -6.95 6.87
N ALA A 78 1.53 -6.83 6.52
CA ALA A 78 1.06 -7.23 5.20
C ALA A 78 1.51 -6.24 4.12
N VAL A 79 1.40 -4.92 4.36
CA VAL A 79 1.95 -3.86 3.51
C VAL A 79 3.47 -3.97 3.40
N THR A 80 4.18 -4.21 4.51
CA THR A 80 5.64 -4.39 4.49
C THR A 80 6.04 -5.55 3.58
N LEU A 81 5.39 -6.71 3.75
CA LEU A 81 5.66 -7.89 2.94
C LEU A 81 5.28 -7.67 1.45
N ALA A 82 4.12 -7.08 1.19
CA ALA A 82 3.68 -6.76 -0.16
C ALA A 82 4.64 -5.80 -0.86
N SER A 83 5.16 -4.79 -0.14
CA SER A 83 6.14 -3.84 -0.65
C SER A 83 7.47 -4.51 -0.97
N LYS A 84 7.97 -5.41 -0.11
CA LYS A 84 9.19 -6.18 -0.38
C LYS A 84 9.04 -7.12 -1.59
N ASN A 85 7.84 -7.66 -1.82
CA ASN A 85 7.58 -8.56 -2.95
C ASN A 85 7.13 -7.81 -4.22
N LEU A 86 6.93 -6.50 -4.17
CA LEU A 86 6.30 -5.73 -5.24
C LEU A 86 7.06 -5.85 -6.57
N ARG A 87 8.40 -5.86 -6.54
CA ARG A 87 9.22 -6.04 -7.74
C ARG A 87 8.95 -7.37 -8.44
N GLN A 88 8.74 -8.44 -7.68
CA GLN A 88 8.39 -9.74 -8.23
C GLN A 88 7.00 -9.72 -8.87
N HIS A 89 6.04 -9.03 -8.25
CA HIS A 89 4.69 -8.88 -8.79
C HIS A 89 4.67 -8.05 -10.08
N LEU A 90 5.40 -6.93 -10.11
CA LEU A 90 5.51 -6.06 -11.29
C LEU A 90 6.14 -6.78 -12.48
N ARG A 91 7.16 -7.63 -12.27
CA ARG A 91 7.75 -8.45 -13.34
C ARG A 91 6.76 -9.40 -14.01
N ARG A 92 5.69 -9.80 -13.30
CA ARG A 92 4.63 -10.65 -13.86
C ARG A 92 3.55 -9.84 -14.58
N ARG A 93 3.56 -8.51 -14.44
CA ARG A 93 2.56 -7.57 -14.96
C ARG A 93 3.20 -6.61 -15.95
N ALA A 94 3.08 -6.91 -17.23
CA ALA A 94 3.62 -6.08 -18.31
C ALA A 94 2.92 -4.70 -18.43
N ASP A 95 1.78 -4.51 -17.78
CA ASP A 95 0.97 -3.30 -17.80
C ASP A 95 1.38 -2.24 -16.78
N LEU A 96 2.23 -2.61 -15.80
CA LEU A 96 2.66 -1.70 -14.74
C LEU A 96 4.15 -1.36 -14.89
N THR A 97 4.45 -0.08 -15.05
CA THR A 97 5.81 0.44 -15.04
C THR A 97 6.12 1.10 -13.70
N VAL A 98 7.37 1.02 -13.29
CA VAL A 98 7.88 1.65 -12.07
C VAL A 98 9.05 2.54 -12.44
N SER A 99 9.11 3.75 -11.85
CA SER A 99 10.25 4.63 -12.04
C SER A 99 11.55 4.01 -11.51
N ALA A 100 12.70 4.38 -12.09
CA ALA A 100 14.01 3.89 -11.64
C ALA A 100 14.27 4.18 -10.15
N VAL A 101 13.83 5.35 -9.66
CA VAL A 101 13.93 5.73 -8.25
C VAL A 101 13.11 4.80 -7.36
N ALA A 102 11.91 4.41 -7.81
CA ALA A 102 11.07 3.46 -7.08
C ALA A 102 11.61 2.03 -7.15
N ASP A 103 12.22 1.58 -8.25
CA ASP A 103 12.87 0.27 -8.31
C ASP A 103 14.06 0.18 -7.33
N GLU A 104 14.90 1.21 -7.27
CA GLU A 104 16.02 1.29 -6.31
C GLU A 104 15.50 1.32 -4.86
N TYR A 105 14.47 2.12 -4.60
CA TYR A 105 13.82 2.18 -3.29
C TYR A 105 13.29 0.80 -2.85
N LEU A 106 12.62 0.08 -3.73
CA LEU A 106 12.13 -1.27 -3.47
C LEU A 106 13.29 -2.26 -3.23
N ALA A 107 14.36 -2.19 -4.02
CA ALA A 107 15.55 -3.00 -3.82
C ALA A 107 16.23 -2.75 -2.45
N ASN A 108 16.11 -1.54 -1.91
CA ASN A 108 16.58 -1.21 -0.57
C ASN A 108 15.63 -1.71 0.52
N LEU A 109 14.30 -1.60 0.33
CA LEU A 109 13.30 -2.16 1.24
C LEU A 109 13.45 -3.68 1.40
N GLU A 110 13.74 -4.41 0.32
CA GLU A 110 13.97 -5.88 0.33
C GLU A 110 15.06 -6.30 1.32
N LYS A 111 16.06 -5.45 1.56
CA LYS A 111 17.22 -5.74 2.42
C LYS A 111 16.97 -5.48 3.90
N LEU A 112 15.90 -4.77 4.25
CA LEU A 112 15.63 -4.38 5.63
C LEU A 112 15.07 -5.58 6.43
N PRO A 113 15.39 -5.70 7.72
CA PRO A 113 14.74 -6.69 8.60
C PRO A 113 13.26 -6.34 8.81
N ILE A 114 12.45 -7.32 9.24
CA ILE A 114 11.08 -7.13 9.75
C ILE A 114 11.15 -7.25 11.27
#